data_AF-A0A7Y7J004-F1
#
_entry.id   AF-A0A7Y7J004-F1
#
_cell.length_a   1.000
_cell.length_b   1.000
_cell.length_c   1.000
_cell.angle_alpha   90.00
_cell.angle_beta   90.00
_cell.angle_gamma   90.00
#
_symmetry.space_group_name_H-M   'P 1'
#
loop_
_entity.id
_entity.type
_entity.pdbx_description
1 polymer ?
#
loop_
_entity_poly.entity_id
_entity_poly.type
_entity_poly.pdbx_seq_one_letter_code
_entity_poly.pdbx_strand_id
1 'polypeptide(L)'
;MLERDGMRDADRAAENPSVRGMSDGGMPLGDGPAGDIPEGGGGEDGGPAASATDEIEAQARRMGWLPRGEFRGDVEKWRPAQDFLDRGMNLLPVLQQQYRALDGRYASMQAQLRDSQKALADLTERTRRADERAYQRAVRDIEARRQAAVAS
;
A
#
# COMPACT_ATOMS: atom_id res chain seq x y z
N MET A 1 -8.31 -23.00 40.63
CA MET A 1 -8.04 -24.39 40.18
C MET A 1 -8.17 -24.40 38.68
N LEU A 2 -7.16 -24.47 37.82
CA LEU A 2 -5.69 -24.61 37.88
C LEU A 2 -5.14 -23.59 36.82
N GLU A 3 -4.15 -22.72 37.10
CA GLU A 3 -2.69 -22.94 36.95
C GLU A 3 -2.29 -23.34 35.52
N ARG A 4 -1.38 -22.70 34.75
CA ARG A 4 -0.15 -21.89 34.97
C ARG A 4 0.04 -21.02 33.70
N ASP A 5 0.52 -19.77 33.75
CA ASP A 5 1.88 -19.29 34.07
C ASP A 5 2.98 -19.84 33.14
N GLY A 6 3.89 -18.96 32.69
CA GLY A 6 5.07 -19.28 31.86
C GLY A 6 5.06 -18.57 30.50
N MET A 7 5.36 -17.27 30.38
CA MET A 7 6.71 -16.70 30.49
C MET A 7 7.65 -17.17 29.38
N ARG A 8 8.02 -16.21 28.52
CA ARG A 8 9.32 -16.01 27.83
C ARG A 8 10.06 -17.25 27.32
N ASP A 9 10.26 -17.28 26.00
CA ASP A 9 11.52 -17.67 25.35
C ASP A 9 11.55 -16.94 23.99
N ALA A 10 11.92 -15.65 23.94
CA ALA A 10 13.28 -15.23 23.60
C ALA A 10 14.30 -16.37 23.49
N ASP A 11 15.08 -16.32 22.40
CA ASP A 11 16.30 -17.08 22.21
C ASP A 11 16.16 -18.58 21.93
N ARG A 12 16.23 -18.91 20.63
CA ARG A 12 17.01 -20.09 20.23
C ARG A 12 17.63 -19.88 18.85
N ALA A 13 18.65 -19.04 18.84
CA ALA A 13 19.81 -19.33 18.03
C ALA A 13 20.43 -20.67 18.49
N ALA A 14 20.69 -21.55 17.53
CA ALA A 14 21.69 -22.62 17.54
C ALA A 14 21.48 -23.36 16.20
N GLU A 15 22.38 -23.21 15.23
CA GLU A 15 23.56 -24.08 15.09
C GLU A 15 23.11 -25.56 14.95
N ASN A 16 23.52 -26.33 13.95
CA ASN A 16 24.90 -26.56 13.52
C ASN A 16 24.91 -27.57 12.33
N PRO A 17 26.02 -28.25 11.99
CA PRO A 17 27.01 -27.97 10.95
C PRO A 17 26.98 -28.98 9.77
N SER A 18 27.50 -28.60 8.60
CA SER A 18 28.28 -29.54 7.79
C SER A 18 29.13 -28.82 6.77
N VAL A 19 30.30 -28.38 7.24
CA VAL A 19 31.50 -28.31 6.42
C VAL A 19 32.35 -29.52 6.78
N ARG A 20 32.38 -30.55 5.92
CA ARG A 20 33.53 -31.46 5.85
C ARG A 20 33.55 -32.30 4.56
N GLY A 21 34.60 -32.06 3.77
CA GLY A 21 35.36 -33.11 3.10
C GLY A 21 34.87 -33.54 1.72
N MET A 22 35.63 -33.16 0.70
CA MET A 22 36.35 -34.06 -0.22
C MET A 22 36.72 -33.19 -1.46
N SER A 23 37.97 -32.75 -1.57
CA SER A 23 39.08 -33.50 -2.19
C SER A 23 38.94 -33.58 -3.71
N ASP A 24 39.88 -32.90 -4.36
CA ASP A 24 40.70 -33.39 -5.47
C ASP A 24 39.98 -34.16 -6.59
N GLY A 25 39.93 -33.54 -7.76
CA GLY A 25 39.45 -34.19 -8.98
C GLY A 25 39.60 -33.27 -10.17
N GLY A 26 40.85 -33.05 -10.59
CA GLY A 26 41.15 -32.37 -11.84
C GLY A 26 40.73 -33.16 -13.08
N MET A 27 40.81 -32.42 -14.19
CA MET A 27 40.91 -32.86 -15.60
C MET A 27 39.58 -33.08 -16.34
N PRO A 28 39.56 -32.94 -17.70
CA PRO A 28 40.50 -32.26 -18.59
C PRO A 28 39.84 -31.36 -19.66
N LEU A 29 40.71 -30.55 -20.25
CA LEU A 29 40.58 -29.84 -21.52
C LEU A 29 39.96 -30.73 -22.62
N GLY A 30 38.86 -30.24 -23.20
CA GLY A 30 38.33 -30.73 -24.47
C GLY A 30 38.91 -29.91 -25.61
N ASP A 31 39.89 -30.49 -26.30
CA ASP A 31 40.41 -30.07 -27.60
C ASP A 31 39.27 -30.07 -28.65
N GLY A 32 39.09 -28.94 -29.34
CA GLY A 32 38.18 -28.78 -30.47
C GLY A 32 38.88 -27.96 -31.56
N PRO A 33 38.90 -28.43 -32.82
CA PRO A 33 39.93 -28.04 -33.79
C PRO A 33 39.75 -26.66 -34.42
N ALA A 34 40.89 -26.07 -34.77
CA ALA A 34 41.11 -24.80 -35.43
C ALA A 34 40.24 -24.58 -36.67
N GLY A 35 39.46 -23.50 -36.63
CA GLY A 35 38.86 -22.84 -37.79
C GLY A 35 39.51 -21.47 -37.94
N ASP A 36 40.23 -21.31 -39.05
CA ASP A 36 40.91 -20.11 -39.56
C ASP A 36 40.08 -18.82 -39.39
N ILE A 37 40.55 -17.87 -38.57
CA ILE A 37 40.06 -16.48 -38.55
C ILE A 37 41.24 -15.60 -38.98
N PRO A 38 41.12 -14.82 -40.08
CA PRO A 38 42.20 -13.96 -40.52
C PRO A 38 42.41 -12.80 -39.53
N GLU A 39 43.66 -12.69 -39.11
CA GLU A 39 44.22 -11.61 -38.31
C GLU A 39 44.16 -10.28 -39.08
N GLY A 40 43.35 -9.36 -38.58
CA GLY A 40 43.34 -7.95 -38.98
C GLY A 40 43.41 -7.10 -37.73
N GLY A 41 44.61 -6.69 -37.36
CA GLY A 41 44.87 -5.85 -36.19
C GLY A 41 44.48 -4.38 -36.39
N GLY A 42 44.26 -3.70 -35.25
CA GLY A 42 44.39 -2.25 -35.13
C GLY A 42 43.24 -1.56 -34.40
N GLY A 43 43.51 -1.03 -33.20
CA GLY A 43 42.75 0.09 -32.64
C GLY A 43 42.32 -0.07 -31.19
N GLU A 44 43.23 0.26 -30.27
CA GLU A 44 42.94 0.60 -28.88
C GLU A 44 41.99 1.83 -28.80
N ASP A 45 41.11 1.83 -27.80
CA ASP A 45 40.64 2.97 -26.98
C ASP A 45 39.16 2.84 -26.60
N GLY A 46 38.91 2.27 -25.41
CA GLY A 46 37.56 2.08 -24.86
C GLY A 46 37.51 2.27 -23.35
N GLY A 47 37.81 3.48 -22.86
CA GLY A 47 37.42 3.91 -21.52
C GLY A 47 36.76 5.30 -21.57
N PRO A 48 35.85 5.69 -20.65
CA PRO A 48 35.10 4.93 -19.64
C PRO A 48 33.57 5.01 -19.91
N ALA A 49 32.93 3.89 -20.28
CA ALA A 49 31.45 3.81 -20.30
C ALA A 49 30.84 3.58 -18.91
N ALA A 50 31.66 3.59 -17.85
CA ALA A 50 31.28 3.27 -16.48
C ALA A 50 30.51 4.39 -15.74
N SER A 51 30.30 5.58 -16.30
CA SER A 51 29.70 6.70 -15.55
C SER A 51 28.17 6.78 -15.64
N ALA A 52 27.58 6.61 -16.82
CA ALA A 52 26.14 6.86 -17.01
C ALA A 52 25.25 5.78 -16.39
N THR A 53 25.64 4.49 -16.51
CA THR A 53 24.87 3.38 -15.94
C THR A 53 24.92 3.38 -14.41
N ASP A 54 26.08 3.70 -13.83
CA ASP A 54 26.27 3.77 -12.38
C ASP A 54 25.45 4.91 -11.76
N GLU A 55 25.34 6.05 -12.44
CA GLU A 55 24.50 7.17 -12.01
C GLU A 55 23.00 6.81 -12.03
N ILE A 56 22.54 6.11 -13.08
CA ILE A 56 21.16 5.63 -13.22
C ILE A 56 20.83 4.61 -12.13
N GLU A 57 21.73 3.65 -11.88
CA GLU A 57 21.54 2.68 -10.81
C GLU A 57 21.55 3.33 -9.42
N ALA A 58 22.46 4.29 -9.17
CA ALA A 58 22.50 5.02 -7.91
C ALA A 58 21.19 5.80 -7.66
N GLN A 59 20.64 6.44 -8.69
CA GLN A 59 19.36 7.13 -8.61
C GLN A 59 18.20 6.15 -8.37
N ALA A 60 18.21 5.00 -9.03
CA ALA A 60 17.18 3.98 -8.84
C ALA A 60 17.23 3.39 -7.43
N ARG A 61 18.43 3.11 -6.90
CA ARG A 61 18.63 2.61 -5.53
C ARG A 61 18.10 3.59 -4.48
N ARG A 62 18.28 4.89 -4.68
CA ARG A 62 17.67 5.93 -3.81
C ARG A 62 16.14 5.87 -3.78
N MET A 63 15.51 5.40 -4.85
CA MET A 63 14.07 5.22 -4.96
C MET A 63 13.59 3.79 -4.62
N GLY A 64 14.47 2.96 -4.06
CA GLY A 64 14.13 1.62 -3.56
C GLY A 64 14.28 0.49 -4.59
N TRP A 65 14.93 0.75 -5.72
CA TRP A 65 15.32 -0.31 -6.66
C TRP A 65 16.50 -1.13 -6.12
N LEU A 66 16.49 -2.44 -6.37
CA LEU A 66 17.57 -3.35 -5.99
C LEU A 66 18.14 -4.03 -7.24
N PRO A 67 19.47 -4.25 -7.32
CA PRO A 67 20.06 -5.02 -8.41
C PRO A 67 19.60 -6.48 -8.36
N ARG A 68 19.69 -7.18 -9.50
CA ARG A 68 19.11 -8.52 -9.68
C ARG A 68 19.56 -9.54 -8.64
N GLY A 69 20.83 -9.47 -8.21
CA GLY A 69 21.37 -10.36 -7.18
C GLY A 69 20.86 -10.11 -5.76
N GLU A 70 20.34 -8.91 -5.48
CA GLU A 70 19.83 -8.51 -4.16
C GLU A 70 18.29 -8.49 -4.11
N PHE A 71 17.64 -8.60 -5.27
CA PHE A 71 16.19 -8.60 -5.38
C PHE A 71 15.60 -9.89 -4.82
N ARG A 72 14.91 -9.79 -3.68
CA ARG A 72 14.31 -10.94 -2.97
C ARG A 72 12.92 -11.33 -3.47
N GLY A 73 12.41 -10.66 -4.50
CA GLY A 73 11.09 -10.91 -5.07
C GLY A 73 11.12 -11.89 -6.24
N ASP A 74 10.01 -11.95 -6.97
CA ASP A 74 9.87 -12.72 -8.20
C ASP A 74 10.80 -12.17 -9.31
N VAL A 75 11.78 -12.96 -9.73
CA VAL A 75 12.81 -12.56 -10.69
C VAL A 75 12.21 -12.15 -12.04
N GLU A 76 11.03 -12.64 -12.40
CA GLU A 76 10.33 -12.23 -13.63
C GLU A 76 9.77 -10.80 -13.54
N LYS A 77 9.56 -10.30 -12.33
CA LYS A 77 9.08 -8.92 -12.08
C LYS A 77 10.22 -7.94 -11.84
N TRP A 78 11.46 -8.43 -11.73
CA TRP A 78 12.63 -7.58 -11.67
C TRP A 78 12.83 -6.85 -13.00
N ARG A 79 13.22 -5.58 -12.93
CA ARG A 79 13.39 -4.73 -14.10
C ARG A 79 14.70 -3.95 -14.02
N PRO A 80 15.34 -3.59 -15.15
CA PRO A 80 16.51 -2.72 -15.16
C PRO A 80 16.26 -1.36 -14.48
N ALA A 81 17.31 -0.72 -13.98
CA ALA A 81 17.23 0.55 -13.25
C ALA A 81 16.56 1.66 -14.08
N GLN A 82 16.97 1.85 -15.33
CA GLN A 82 16.38 2.83 -16.25
C GLN A 82 14.86 2.66 -16.36
N ASP A 83 14.44 1.42 -16.61
CA ASP A 83 13.06 0.99 -16.73
C ASP A 83 12.24 1.25 -15.45
N PHE A 84 12.86 1.09 -14.27
CA PHE A 84 12.24 1.42 -12.99
C PHE A 84 12.06 2.92 -12.81
N LEU A 85 13.08 3.73 -13.14
CA LEU A 85 13.02 5.19 -13.10
C LEU A 85 11.91 5.73 -14.01
N ASP A 86 11.86 5.28 -15.26
CA ASP A 86 10.89 5.74 -16.25
C ASP A 86 9.46 5.41 -15.82
N ARG A 87 9.24 4.25 -15.19
CA ARG A 87 7.92 3.94 -14.61
C ARG A 87 7.63 4.75 -13.36
N GLY A 88 8.61 5.00 -12.50
CA GLY A 88 8.44 5.90 -11.36
C GLY A 88 7.97 7.28 -11.81
N MET A 89 8.66 7.87 -12.78
CA MET A 89 8.36 9.21 -13.30
C MET A 89 7.01 9.29 -14.02
N ASN A 90 6.60 8.24 -14.73
CA ASN A 90 5.32 8.22 -15.45
C ASN A 90 4.13 7.83 -14.56
N LEU A 91 4.35 6.95 -13.58
CA LEU A 91 3.28 6.44 -12.71
C LEU A 91 3.02 7.37 -11.52
N LEU A 92 4.04 8.07 -11.00
CA LEU A 92 3.90 9.01 -9.88
C LEU A 92 2.84 10.10 -10.15
N PRO A 93 2.81 10.79 -11.30
CA PRO A 93 1.78 11.78 -11.60
C PRO A 93 0.37 11.18 -11.63
N VAL A 94 0.22 10.00 -12.23
CA VAL A 94 -1.07 9.31 -12.35
C VAL A 94 -1.57 8.84 -10.98
N LEU A 95 -0.67 8.33 -10.13
CA LEU A 95 -0.96 8.01 -8.73
C LEU A 95 -1.39 9.26 -7.95
N GLN A 96 -0.63 10.36 -8.04
CA GLN A 96 -0.98 11.61 -7.37
C GLN A 96 -2.34 12.16 -7.81
N GLN A 97 -2.64 12.10 -9.11
CA GLN A 97 -3.95 12.51 -9.63
C GLN A 97 -5.07 11.62 -9.07
N GLN A 98 -4.86 10.30 -9.02
CA GLN A 98 -5.82 9.37 -8.43
C GLN A 98 -6.00 9.62 -6.93
N TYR A 99 -4.92 9.86 -6.18
CA TYR A 99 -4.98 10.21 -4.76
C TYR A 99 -5.78 11.50 -4.54
N ARG A 100 -5.52 12.56 -5.32
CA ARG A 100 -6.29 13.81 -5.24
C ARG A 100 -7.77 13.59 -5.56
N ALA A 101 -8.07 12.80 -6.58
CA ALA A 101 -9.46 12.49 -6.93
C ALA A 101 -10.16 11.67 -5.83
N LEU A 102 -9.45 10.71 -5.23
CA LEU A 102 -9.98 9.89 -4.15
C LEU A 102 -10.21 10.72 -2.89
N ASP A 103 -9.26 11.58 -2.53
CA ASP A 103 -9.36 12.50 -1.40
C ASP A 103 -10.54 13.48 -1.59
N GLY A 104 -10.70 14.04 -2.79
CA GLY A 104 -11.85 14.89 -3.12
C GLY A 104 -13.20 14.16 -3.01
N ARG A 105 -13.28 12.90 -3.48
CA ARG A 105 -14.48 12.06 -3.31
C ARG A 105 -14.76 11.77 -1.84
N TYR A 106 -13.73 11.45 -1.08
CA TYR A 106 -13.83 11.18 0.36
C TYR A 106 -14.35 12.40 1.12
N ALA A 107 -13.78 13.58 0.86
CA ALA A 107 -14.25 14.84 1.44
C ALA A 107 -15.71 15.15 1.07
N SER A 108 -16.10 14.93 -0.19
CA SER A 108 -17.49 15.11 -0.64
C SER A 108 -18.45 14.15 0.07
N MET A 109 -18.10 12.86 0.19
CA MET A 109 -18.94 11.89 0.92
C MET A 109 -19.04 12.25 2.40
N GLN A 110 -17.96 12.71 3.03
CA GLN A 110 -18.02 13.19 4.42
C GLN A 110 -18.96 14.38 4.59
N ALA A 111 -18.94 15.34 3.66
CA ALA A 111 -19.86 16.48 3.68
C ALA A 111 -21.32 16.03 3.54
N GLN A 112 -21.62 15.17 2.56
CA GLN A 112 -22.96 14.61 2.37
C GLN A 112 -23.47 13.85 3.60
N LEU A 113 -22.58 13.12 4.29
CA LEU A 113 -22.94 12.40 5.51
C LEU A 113 -23.29 13.37 6.65
N ARG A 114 -22.51 14.44 6.83
CA ARG A 114 -22.81 15.49 7.82
C ARG A 114 -24.14 16.19 7.53
N ASP A 115 -24.39 16.53 6.27
CA ASP A 115 -25.64 17.17 5.86
C ASP A 115 -26.84 16.24 6.08
N SER A 116 -26.69 14.95 5.76
CA SER A 116 -27.73 13.94 6.00
C SER A 116 -28.03 13.78 7.50
N GLN A 117 -27.00 13.73 8.34
CA GLN A 117 -27.17 13.68 9.80
C GLN A 117 -27.90 14.91 10.32
N LYS A 118 -27.56 16.10 9.82
CA LYS A 118 -28.24 17.34 10.19
C LYS A 118 -29.71 17.33 9.77
N ALA A 119 -30.00 16.89 8.54
CA ALA A 119 -31.37 16.79 8.05
C ALA A 119 -32.22 15.82 8.90
N LEU A 120 -31.65 14.68 9.30
CA LEU A 120 -32.31 13.72 10.19
C LEU A 120 -32.57 14.29 11.59
N ALA A 121 -31.61 15.04 12.15
CA ALA A 121 -31.78 15.72 13.43
C ALA A 121 -32.90 16.77 13.38
N ASP A 122 -32.91 17.61 12.33
CA ASP A 122 -33.94 18.61 12.10
C ASP A 122 -35.33 17.98 11.92
N LEU A 123 -35.41 16.87 11.18
CA LEU A 123 -36.66 16.13 10.99
C LEU A 123 -37.17 15.59 12.34
N THR A 124 -36.29 14.98 13.13
CA THR A 124 -36.63 14.44 14.45
C THR A 124 -37.18 15.53 15.38
N GLU A 125 -36.53 16.69 15.42
CA GLU A 125 -36.99 17.83 16.23
C GLU A 125 -38.34 18.37 15.76
N ARG A 126 -38.56 18.46 14.43
CA ARG A 126 -39.85 18.90 13.86
C ARG A 126 -40.98 17.92 14.22
N THR A 127 -40.74 16.62 14.12
CA THR A 127 -41.70 15.58 14.51
C THR A 127 -42.03 15.69 15.99
N ARG A 128 -41.02 15.77 16.85
CA ARG A 128 -41.21 15.94 18.30
C ARG A 128 -42.07 17.17 18.63
N ARG A 129 -41.81 18.32 18.00
CA ARG A 129 -42.62 19.53 18.19
C ARG A 129 -44.04 19.38 17.65
N ALA A 130 -44.23 18.64 16.57
CA ALA A 130 -45.56 18.38 16.02
C ALA A 130 -46.39 17.52 16.97
N ASP A 131 -45.78 16.46 17.52
CA ASP A 131 -46.39 15.55 18.48
C ASP A 131 -46.77 16.29 19.77
N GLU A 132 -45.87 17.11 20.31
CA GLU A 132 -46.15 17.94 21.49
C GLU A 132 -47.36 18.87 21.24
N ARG A 133 -47.40 19.56 20.10
CA ARG A 133 -48.55 20.42 19.77
C ARG A 133 -49.85 19.63 19.57
N ALA A 134 -49.77 18.42 19.02
CA ALA A 134 -50.94 17.55 18.88
C ALA A 134 -51.46 17.12 20.25
N TYR A 135 -50.56 16.69 21.14
CA TYR A 135 -50.88 16.33 22.52
C TYR A 135 -51.52 17.49 23.28
N GLN A 136 -50.90 18.68 23.28
CA GLN A 136 -51.43 19.87 23.95
C GLN A 136 -52.83 20.26 23.46
N ARG A 137 -53.09 20.12 22.15
CA ARG A 137 -54.42 20.35 21.58
C ARG A 137 -55.44 19.32 22.06
N ALA A 138 -55.07 18.04 22.08
CA ALA A 138 -55.93 16.97 22.57
C ALA A 138 -56.28 17.16 24.05
N VAL A 139 -55.31 17.54 24.89
CA VAL A 139 -55.53 17.82 26.31
C VAL A 139 -56.52 18.97 26.50
N ARG A 140 -56.31 20.09 25.81
CA ARG A 140 -57.22 21.26 25.88
C ARG A 140 -58.65 20.91 25.45
N ASP A 141 -58.80 20.12 24.39
CA ASP A 141 -60.10 19.69 23.91
C ASP A 141 -60.82 18.79 24.93
N ILE A 142 -60.09 17.84 25.55
CA ILE A 142 -60.64 16.99 26.63
C ILE A 142 -61.06 17.84 27.83
N GLU A 143 -60.25 18.79 28.26
CA GLU A 143 -60.57 19.68 29.38
C GLU A 143 -61.79 20.56 29.09
N ALA A 144 -61.88 21.13 27.89
CA ALA A 144 -63.02 21.93 27.47
C ALA A 144 -64.33 21.11 27.48
N ARG A 145 -64.29 19.88 26.95
CA ARG A 145 -65.44 18.97 26.97
C ARG A 145 -65.85 18.60 28.40
N ARG A 146 -64.88 18.37 29.30
CA ARG A 146 -65.14 18.10 30.72
C ARG A 146 -65.83 19.29 31.40
N GLN A 147 -65.32 20.50 31.20
CA GLN A 147 -65.91 21.71 31.77
C GLN A 147 -67.34 21.94 31.26
N ALA A 148 -67.58 21.74 29.96
CA ALA A 148 -68.91 21.87 29.37
C ALA A 148 -69.91 20.87 29.98
N ALA A 149 -69.49 19.63 30.23
CA ALA A 149 -70.34 18.60 30.82
C ALA A 149 -70.66 18.81 32.31
N VAL A 150 -69.79 19.49 33.06
CA VAL A 150 -70.03 19.82 34.48
C VAL A 150 -70.95 21.04 34.63
N ALA A 151 -70.97 21.92 33.63
CA ALA A 151 -71.78 23.14 33.64
C ALA A 151 -73.24 22.94 33.16
N SER A 152 -73.55 21.80 32.54
CA SER A 152 -74.88 21.38 32.10
C SER A 152 -75.60 20.54 33.15
#